data_AF-A0A3Q8STF4-F1
#
_entry.id   AF-A0A3Q8STF4-F1
#
_cell.length_a   1.000
_cell.length_b   1.000
_cell.length_c   1.000
_cell.angle_alpha   90.00
_cell.angle_beta   90.00
_cell.angle_gamma   90.00
#
_symmetry.space_group_name_H-M   'P 1'
#
loop_
_entity.id
_entity.type
_entity.pdbx_description
1 polymer ?
#
loop_
_entity_poly.entity_id
_entity_poly.type
_entity_poly.pdbx_seq_one_letter_code
_entity_poly.pdbx_strand_id
1 'polypeptide(L)'
;MDELFAKAPIKKVYFKLAFPVVLGMITTMIYNLADTMFVAKTGNTDLVAGVTIGAPLFTFLIAVSDIFGLGGSSLISRLFGEKRYDLSKRISSFCLFGSVIVGIILTILLLVFAKPILILLGAKTSTYSYAFDFYWIIALGSVFIIFSLVPQNLIRTEGLAFEAMLSTMIGTIWAIILDPIFLFGLKWGATGVGLANIIGYLVTDLLLIFFTIKNAHYISLNPKIMKISGQNIKDVIAIGIPGSITNFAQSFGMALLNSSLAAYGANKVAAMGITQKIYSIVILVIVGFAFGAQPLIGYNYGAKNWQRLILSSWFLMQLL
;
A
#
# COMPACT_ATOMS: atom_id res chain seq x y z
N MET A 1 3.61 11.29 -22.16
CA MET A 1 4.58 10.50 -21.37
C MET A 1 6.00 10.73 -21.89
N ASP A 2 6.31 10.34 -23.12
CA ASP A 2 7.68 10.37 -23.68
C ASP A 2 8.35 11.76 -23.62
N GLU A 3 7.63 12.84 -23.93
CA GLU A 3 8.22 14.19 -23.78
C GLU A 3 8.50 14.58 -22.32
N LEU A 4 7.65 14.13 -21.39
CA LEU A 4 7.83 14.38 -19.97
C LEU A 4 9.06 13.63 -19.45
N PHE A 5 9.18 12.33 -19.72
CA PHE A 5 10.28 11.52 -19.19
C PHE A 5 11.60 11.70 -19.96
N ALA A 6 11.54 11.89 -21.29
CA ALA A 6 12.74 11.98 -22.12
C ALA A 6 13.29 13.41 -22.27
N LYS A 7 12.45 14.46 -22.30
CA LYS A 7 12.90 15.83 -22.64
C LYS A 7 12.86 16.80 -21.47
N ALA A 8 11.87 16.72 -20.57
CA ALA A 8 11.73 17.72 -19.50
C ALA A 8 12.86 17.65 -18.44
N PRO A 9 13.14 18.73 -17.69
CA PRO A 9 14.18 18.73 -16.65
C PRO A 9 13.90 17.69 -15.55
N ILE A 10 14.92 16.91 -15.16
CA ILE A 10 14.78 15.81 -14.19
C ILE A 10 14.11 16.27 -12.90
N LYS A 11 14.54 17.42 -12.35
CA LYS A 11 13.94 17.98 -11.12
C LYS A 11 12.42 18.24 -11.27
N LYS A 12 12.00 18.82 -12.40
CA LYS A 12 10.59 19.14 -12.66
C LYS A 12 9.75 17.88 -12.80
N VAL A 13 10.26 16.87 -13.51
CA VAL A 13 9.57 15.57 -13.67
C VAL A 13 9.48 14.84 -12.34
N TYR A 14 10.58 14.82 -11.59
CA TYR A 14 10.66 14.22 -10.28
C TYR A 14 9.61 14.81 -9.33
N PHE A 15 9.57 16.14 -9.14
CA PHE A 15 8.59 16.74 -8.25
C PHE A 15 7.15 16.56 -8.73
N LYS A 16 6.91 16.54 -10.05
CA LYS A 16 5.58 16.25 -10.60
C LYS A 16 5.09 14.85 -10.23
N LEU A 17 5.99 13.88 -10.09
CA LEU A 17 5.66 12.49 -9.72
C LEU A 17 5.70 12.26 -8.21
N ALA A 18 6.71 12.81 -7.52
CA ALA A 18 6.95 12.58 -6.11
C ALA A 18 6.04 13.39 -5.20
N PHE A 19 5.76 14.66 -5.53
CA PHE A 19 4.94 15.51 -4.66
C PHE A 19 3.53 14.94 -4.43
N PRO A 20 2.80 14.45 -5.47
CA PRO A 20 1.52 13.80 -5.24
C PRO A 20 1.63 12.53 -4.37
N VAL A 21 2.70 11.76 -4.53
CA VAL A 21 2.90 10.54 -3.74
C VAL A 21 3.16 10.87 -2.28
N VAL A 22 4.00 11.87 -2.00
CA VAL A 22 4.25 12.38 -0.64
C VAL A 22 2.97 12.87 0.01
N LEU A 23 2.13 13.64 -0.70
CA LEU A 23 0.84 14.09 -0.19
C LEU A 23 -0.11 12.91 0.13
N GLY A 24 -0.11 11.87 -0.70
CA GLY A 24 -0.84 10.62 -0.42
C GLY A 24 -0.33 9.90 0.83
N MET A 25 0.99 9.84 1.03
CA MET A 25 1.60 9.26 2.24
C MET A 25 1.26 10.08 3.50
N ILE A 26 1.26 11.41 3.40
CA ILE A 26 0.84 12.30 4.50
C ILE A 26 -0.65 12.10 4.82
N THR A 27 -1.50 11.91 3.82
CA THR A 27 -2.92 11.67 4.04
C THR A 27 -3.16 10.33 4.75
N THR A 28 -2.42 9.29 4.35
CA THR A 28 -2.42 7.98 5.04
C THR A 28 -1.94 8.10 6.49
N MET A 29 -0.93 8.93 6.74
CA MET A 29 -0.44 9.22 8.09
C MET A 29 -1.50 9.92 8.96
N ILE A 30 -2.17 10.95 8.41
CA ILE A 30 -3.26 11.66 9.10
C ILE A 30 -4.37 10.67 9.46
N TYR A 31 -4.72 9.76 8.54
CA TYR A 31 -5.69 8.70 8.80
C TYR A 31 -5.27 7.80 9.95
N ASN A 32 -4.06 7.25 9.93
CA ASN A 32 -3.57 6.38 11.01
C ASN A 32 -3.62 7.06 12.39
N LEU A 33 -3.36 8.38 12.44
CA LEU A 33 -3.49 9.17 13.67
C LEU A 33 -4.96 9.36 14.06
N ALA A 34 -5.83 9.71 13.12
CA ALA A 34 -7.25 9.91 13.36
C ALA A 34 -7.95 8.63 13.84
N ASP A 35 -7.72 7.51 13.16
CA ASP A 35 -8.24 6.19 13.50
C ASP A 35 -7.84 5.79 14.93
N THR A 36 -6.54 5.86 15.24
CA THR A 36 -6.03 5.59 16.59
C THR A 36 -6.69 6.50 17.63
N MET A 37 -6.88 7.79 17.32
CA MET A 37 -7.53 8.73 18.22
C MET A 37 -9.02 8.41 18.44
N PHE A 38 -9.75 8.03 17.39
CA PHE A 38 -11.17 7.67 17.51
C PHE A 38 -11.34 6.38 18.32
N VAL A 39 -10.54 5.37 18.03
CA VAL A 39 -10.52 4.11 18.78
C VAL A 39 -10.16 4.35 20.24
N ALA A 40 -9.15 5.18 20.54
CA ALA A 40 -8.78 5.53 21.92
C ALA A 40 -9.88 6.31 22.66
N LYS A 41 -10.60 7.21 21.98
CA LYS A 41 -11.70 8.01 22.56
C LYS A 41 -12.91 7.17 22.99
N THR A 42 -13.02 5.92 22.54
CA THR A 42 -14.08 5.02 23.01
C THR A 42 -13.96 4.67 24.50
N GLY A 43 -12.77 4.84 25.09
CA GLY A 43 -12.48 4.43 26.47
C GLY A 43 -12.44 2.91 26.68
N ASN A 44 -12.64 2.11 25.64
CA ASN A 44 -12.66 0.65 25.70
C ASN A 44 -11.26 0.09 25.36
N THR A 45 -10.51 -0.27 26.40
CA THR A 45 -9.15 -0.81 26.25
C THR A 45 -9.10 -2.15 25.50
N ASP A 46 -10.16 -2.96 25.59
CA ASP A 46 -10.24 -4.24 24.90
C ASP A 46 -10.47 -4.06 23.39
N LEU A 47 -11.24 -3.03 22.99
CA LEU A 47 -11.42 -2.66 21.59
C LEU A 47 -10.10 -2.18 20.97
N VAL A 48 -9.39 -1.27 21.66
CA VAL A 48 -8.08 -0.76 21.22
C VAL A 48 -7.08 -1.91 21.06
N ALA A 49 -7.05 -2.83 22.03
CA ALA A 49 -6.20 -4.02 21.96
C ALA A 49 -6.61 -4.95 20.81
N GLY A 50 -7.91 -5.19 20.60
CA GLY A 50 -8.42 -6.03 19.53
C GLY A 50 -8.03 -5.52 18.14
N VAL A 51 -8.19 -4.23 17.87
CA VAL A 51 -7.78 -3.59 16.59
C VAL A 51 -6.26 -3.69 16.41
N THR A 52 -5.49 -3.45 17.46
CA THR A 52 -4.02 -3.54 17.43
C THR A 52 -3.53 -4.95 17.10
N ILE A 53 -4.18 -5.98 17.66
CA ILE A 53 -3.88 -7.40 17.36
C ILE A 53 -4.16 -7.73 15.90
N GLY A 54 -5.14 -7.06 15.27
CA GLY A 54 -5.46 -7.22 13.86
C GLY A 54 -4.55 -6.46 12.89
N ALA A 55 -3.79 -5.47 13.34
CA ALA A 55 -2.93 -4.65 12.47
C ALA A 55 -1.91 -5.44 11.61
N PRO A 56 -1.26 -6.51 12.12
CA PRO A 56 -0.33 -7.32 11.31
C PRO A 56 -1.00 -7.97 10.08
N LEU A 57 -2.30 -8.27 10.15
CA LEU A 57 -3.04 -8.79 8.99
C LEU A 57 -3.06 -7.76 7.87
N PHE A 58 -3.29 -6.50 8.20
CA PHE A 58 -3.33 -5.42 7.22
C PHE A 58 -1.97 -5.23 6.54
N THR A 59 -0.88 -5.27 7.32
CA THR A 59 0.48 -5.23 6.77
C THR A 59 0.77 -6.44 5.86
N PHE A 60 0.30 -7.63 6.23
CA PHE A 60 0.41 -8.82 5.39
C PHE A 60 -0.30 -8.63 4.04
N LEU A 61 -1.52 -8.08 4.04
CA LEU A 61 -2.28 -7.81 2.82
C LEU A 61 -1.57 -6.77 1.92
N ILE A 62 -1.03 -5.70 2.51
CA ILE A 62 -0.20 -4.72 1.79
C ILE A 62 1.01 -5.41 1.18
N ALA A 63 1.73 -6.24 1.94
CA ALA A 63 2.91 -6.93 1.44
C ALA A 63 2.59 -7.84 0.25
N VAL A 64 1.44 -8.52 0.25
CA VAL A 64 0.98 -9.32 -0.91
C VAL A 64 0.66 -8.41 -2.10
N SER A 65 0.01 -7.27 -1.86
CA SER A 65 -0.31 -6.32 -2.93
C SER A 65 0.94 -5.75 -3.61
N ASP A 66 2.02 -5.54 -2.86
CA ASP A 66 3.30 -5.04 -3.35
C ASP A 66 3.94 -5.99 -4.37
N ILE A 67 3.64 -7.30 -4.32
CA ILE A 67 4.14 -8.27 -5.30
C ILE A 67 3.72 -7.86 -6.71
N PHE A 68 2.43 -7.52 -6.86
CA PHE A 68 1.86 -7.13 -8.15
C PHE A 68 2.01 -5.63 -8.41
N GLY A 69 1.88 -4.80 -7.37
CA GLY A 69 2.00 -3.35 -7.46
C GLY A 69 3.41 -2.90 -7.80
N LEU A 70 4.39 -3.16 -6.93
CA LEU A 70 5.79 -2.75 -7.11
C LEU A 70 6.48 -3.58 -8.19
N GLY A 71 6.22 -4.90 -8.22
CA GLY A 71 6.78 -5.78 -9.24
C GLY A 71 6.30 -5.40 -10.64
N GLY A 72 4.99 -5.19 -10.79
CA GLY A 72 4.38 -4.77 -12.05
C GLY A 72 4.80 -3.36 -12.47
N SER A 73 4.80 -2.40 -11.54
CA SER A 73 5.17 -1.01 -11.84
C SER A 73 6.64 -0.89 -12.29
N SER A 74 7.54 -1.65 -11.68
CA SER A 74 8.96 -1.64 -12.05
C SER A 74 9.19 -2.21 -13.46
N LEU A 75 8.58 -3.35 -13.77
CA LEU A 75 8.67 -3.96 -15.11
C LEU A 75 8.04 -3.06 -16.18
N ILE A 76 6.85 -2.53 -15.93
CA ILE A 76 6.16 -1.63 -16.87
C ILE A 76 6.96 -0.36 -17.13
N SER A 77 7.54 0.25 -16.10
CA SER A 77 8.38 1.44 -16.24
C SER A 77 9.58 1.19 -17.17
N ARG A 78 10.23 0.02 -17.05
CA ARG A 78 11.30 -0.40 -17.98
C ARG A 78 10.78 -0.59 -19.40
N LEU A 79 9.62 -1.24 -19.56
CA LEU A 79 9.02 -1.47 -20.88
C LEU A 79 8.59 -0.18 -21.58
N PHE A 80 8.18 0.85 -20.83
CA PHE A 80 7.94 2.18 -21.39
C PHE A 80 9.22 2.81 -21.94
N GLY A 81 10.35 2.68 -21.24
CA GLY A 81 11.65 3.09 -21.76
C GLY A 81 12.06 2.33 -23.04
N GLU A 82 11.73 1.04 -23.11
CA GLU A 82 11.94 0.19 -24.29
C GLU A 82 10.89 0.41 -25.40
N LYS A 83 9.89 1.27 -25.18
CA LYS A 83 8.74 1.51 -26.06
C LYS A 83 7.89 0.26 -26.38
N ARG A 84 7.90 -0.73 -25.49
CA ARG A 84 7.15 -2.00 -25.63
C ARG A 84 5.76 -1.89 -24.99
N TYR A 85 4.97 -0.95 -25.49
CA TYR A 85 3.67 -0.58 -24.89
C TYR A 85 2.63 -1.70 -24.89
N ASP A 86 2.58 -2.54 -25.92
CA ASP A 86 1.64 -3.67 -25.97
C ASP A 86 1.92 -4.69 -24.86
N LEU A 87 3.20 -4.90 -24.53
CA LEU A 87 3.58 -5.79 -23.45
C LEU A 87 3.22 -5.21 -22.09
N SER A 88 3.39 -3.90 -21.89
CA SER A 88 2.95 -3.19 -20.69
C SER A 88 1.44 -3.32 -20.43
N LYS A 89 0.62 -3.29 -21.50
CA LYS A 89 -0.83 -3.52 -21.40
C LYS A 89 -1.16 -4.93 -20.90
N ARG A 90 -0.45 -5.95 -21.40
CA ARG A 90 -0.66 -7.33 -20.96
C ARG A 90 -0.21 -7.56 -19.51
N ILE A 91 0.94 -6.98 -19.12
CA ILE A 91 1.48 -7.09 -17.77
C ILE A 91 0.59 -6.35 -16.76
N SER A 92 0.10 -5.15 -17.09
CA SER A 92 -0.84 -4.44 -16.21
C SER A 92 -2.13 -5.24 -16.00
N SER A 93 -2.72 -5.79 -17.06
CA SER A 93 -3.88 -6.68 -16.92
C SER A 93 -3.55 -7.91 -16.06
N PHE A 94 -2.40 -8.55 -16.27
CA PHE A 94 -1.95 -9.65 -15.40
C PHE A 94 -1.83 -9.26 -13.94
N CYS A 95 -1.23 -8.11 -13.63
CA CYS A 95 -1.07 -7.68 -12.24
C CYS A 95 -2.41 -7.35 -11.58
N LEU A 96 -3.33 -6.69 -12.30
CA LEU A 96 -4.64 -6.31 -11.81
C LEU A 96 -5.55 -7.53 -11.56
N PHE A 97 -5.64 -8.46 -12.52
CA PHE A 97 -6.48 -9.65 -12.34
C PHE A 97 -5.80 -10.69 -11.44
N GLY A 98 -4.48 -10.80 -11.50
CA GLY A 98 -3.69 -11.65 -10.61
C GLY A 98 -3.87 -11.25 -9.15
N SER A 99 -3.89 -9.94 -8.85
CA SER A 99 -4.12 -9.46 -7.49
C SER A 99 -5.54 -9.73 -6.99
N VAL A 100 -6.56 -9.65 -7.85
CA VAL A 100 -7.94 -10.06 -7.49
C VAL A 100 -8.02 -11.56 -7.21
N ILE A 101 -7.42 -12.40 -8.06
CA ILE A 101 -7.42 -13.85 -7.86
C ILE A 101 -6.71 -14.22 -6.55
N VAL A 102 -5.52 -13.67 -6.31
CA VAL A 102 -4.79 -13.88 -5.06
C VAL A 102 -5.56 -13.31 -3.87
N GLY A 103 -6.22 -12.16 -4.04
CA GLY A 103 -7.08 -11.57 -3.03
C GLY A 103 -8.21 -12.49 -2.61
N ILE A 104 -8.92 -13.11 -3.56
CA ILE A 104 -10.02 -14.04 -3.30
C ILE A 104 -9.51 -15.31 -2.61
N ILE A 105 -8.39 -15.87 -3.09
CA ILE A 105 -7.76 -17.04 -2.46
C ILE A 105 -7.38 -16.72 -1.01
N LEU A 106 -6.80 -15.54 -0.77
CA LEU A 106 -6.45 -15.09 0.57
C LEU A 106 -7.67 -14.84 1.44
N THR A 107 -8.76 -14.25 0.92
CA THR A 107 -10.02 -14.11 1.66
C THR A 107 -10.47 -15.48 2.19
N ILE A 108 -10.53 -16.49 1.31
CA ILE A 108 -10.97 -17.84 1.68
C ILE A 108 -10.04 -18.43 2.76
N LEU A 109 -8.72 -18.34 2.56
CA LEU A 109 -7.74 -18.87 3.51
C LEU A 109 -7.82 -18.17 4.87
N LEU A 110 -7.92 -16.84 4.88
CA LEU A 110 -8.02 -16.05 6.12
C LEU A 110 -9.31 -16.38 6.88
N LEU A 111 -10.45 -16.52 6.20
CA LEU A 111 -11.70 -16.89 6.86
C LEU A 111 -11.67 -18.32 7.44
N VAL A 112 -11.09 -19.28 6.69
CA VAL A 112 -10.97 -20.69 7.16
C VAL A 112 -10.01 -20.81 8.35
N PHE A 113 -8.89 -20.09 8.31
CA PHE A 113 -7.85 -20.13 9.36
C PHE A 113 -7.94 -18.98 10.36
N ALA A 114 -9.10 -18.33 10.49
CA ALA A 114 -9.28 -17.15 11.32
C ALA A 114 -8.85 -17.38 12.79
N LYS A 115 -9.36 -18.46 13.39
CA LYS A 115 -9.06 -18.82 14.79
C LYS A 115 -7.57 -19.10 15.05
N PRO A 116 -6.89 -20.00 14.32
CA PRO A 116 -5.46 -20.24 14.56
C PRO A 116 -4.60 -19.01 14.27
N ILE A 117 -4.95 -18.19 13.27
CA ILE A 117 -4.22 -16.94 12.99
C ILE A 117 -4.39 -15.95 14.15
N LEU A 118 -5.60 -15.73 14.65
CA LEU A 118 -5.84 -14.84 15.79
C LEU A 118 -5.10 -15.27 17.05
N ILE A 119 -5.05 -16.57 17.33
CA ILE A 119 -4.28 -17.11 18.46
C ILE A 119 -2.78 -16.85 18.25
N LEU A 120 -2.26 -17.08 17.04
CA LEU A 120 -0.86 -16.79 16.69
C LEU A 120 -0.51 -15.30 16.84
N LEU A 121 -1.46 -14.41 16.49
CA LEU A 121 -1.32 -12.96 16.65
C LEU A 121 -1.42 -12.50 18.12
N GLY A 122 -1.69 -13.42 19.06
CA GLY A 122 -1.70 -13.14 20.50
C GLY A 122 -3.07 -12.73 21.06
N ALA A 123 -4.17 -13.07 20.37
CA ALA A 123 -5.52 -12.86 20.91
C ALA A 123 -5.72 -13.67 22.21
N LYS A 124 -6.09 -12.97 23.29
CA LYS A 124 -6.43 -13.56 24.59
C LYS A 124 -7.95 -13.68 24.71
N THR A 125 -8.43 -14.47 25.67
CA THR A 125 -9.87 -14.72 25.86
C THR A 125 -10.71 -13.45 26.00
N SER A 126 -10.17 -12.40 26.64
CA SER A 126 -10.85 -11.11 26.81
C SER A 126 -10.85 -10.24 25.55
N THR A 127 -9.82 -10.33 24.70
CA THR A 127 -9.67 -9.50 23.49
C THR A 127 -10.11 -10.22 22.22
N TYR A 128 -10.36 -11.53 22.30
CA TYR A 128 -10.66 -12.38 21.15
C TYR A 128 -11.89 -11.91 20.37
N SER A 129 -12.97 -11.51 21.05
CA SER A 129 -14.20 -11.08 20.34
C SER A 129 -13.93 -9.84 19.49
N TYR A 130 -13.31 -8.80 20.05
CA TYR A 130 -12.97 -7.58 19.31
C TYR A 130 -11.95 -7.83 18.20
N ALA A 131 -10.95 -8.67 18.47
CA ALA A 131 -9.95 -9.04 17.46
C ALA A 131 -10.59 -9.84 16.31
N PHE A 132 -11.51 -10.75 16.62
CA PHE A 132 -12.24 -11.54 15.62
C PHE A 132 -13.16 -10.66 14.77
N ASP A 133 -13.92 -9.76 15.39
CA ASP A 133 -14.82 -8.84 14.70
C ASP A 133 -14.06 -7.96 13.70
N PHE A 134 -12.92 -7.39 14.12
CA PHE A 134 -12.06 -6.64 13.22
C PHE A 134 -11.45 -7.53 12.13
N TYR A 135 -10.87 -8.67 12.51
CA TYR A 135 -10.22 -9.62 11.60
C TYR A 135 -11.16 -10.09 10.50
N TRP A 136 -12.39 -10.47 10.87
CA TRP A 136 -13.37 -11.02 9.96
C TRP A 136 -13.72 -10.02 8.86
N ILE A 137 -13.92 -8.76 9.25
CA ILE A 137 -14.19 -7.68 8.31
C ILE A 137 -12.99 -7.46 7.40
N ILE A 138 -11.78 -7.30 7.93
CA ILE A 138 -10.56 -7.10 7.11
C ILE A 138 -10.30 -8.29 6.17
N ALA A 139 -10.56 -9.52 6.61
CA ALA A 139 -10.44 -10.72 5.79
C ALA A 139 -11.43 -10.70 4.62
N LEU A 140 -12.69 -10.31 4.85
CA LEU A 140 -13.67 -10.11 3.78
C LEU A 140 -13.26 -8.98 2.82
N GLY A 141 -12.63 -7.94 3.35
CA GLY A 141 -12.13 -6.80 2.59
C GLY A 141 -10.80 -7.00 1.88
N SER A 142 -10.16 -8.17 2.02
CA SER A 142 -8.78 -8.37 1.57
C SER A 142 -8.61 -8.17 0.06
N VAL A 143 -9.65 -8.49 -0.73
CA VAL A 143 -9.65 -8.26 -2.18
C VAL A 143 -9.50 -6.77 -2.50
N PHE A 144 -10.24 -5.89 -1.81
CA PHE A 144 -10.21 -4.44 -2.05
C PHE A 144 -8.89 -3.83 -1.57
N ILE A 145 -8.41 -4.25 -0.39
CA ILE A 145 -7.12 -3.80 0.14
C ILE A 145 -6.00 -4.17 -0.84
N ILE A 146 -5.95 -5.44 -1.27
CA ILE A 146 -4.93 -5.90 -2.21
C ILE A 146 -5.07 -5.21 -3.57
N PHE A 147 -6.29 -5.08 -4.07
CA PHE A 147 -6.53 -4.49 -5.37
C PHE A 147 -6.08 -3.04 -5.38
N SER A 148 -6.45 -2.21 -4.41
CA SER A 148 -6.17 -0.75 -4.37
C SER A 148 -4.72 -0.36 -4.63
N LEU A 149 -3.75 -1.07 -4.05
CA LEU A 149 -2.34 -0.74 -4.18
C LEU A 149 -1.79 -1.04 -5.58
N VAL A 150 -2.41 -1.97 -6.32
CA VAL A 150 -1.94 -2.38 -7.64
C VAL A 150 -2.15 -1.29 -8.70
N PRO A 151 -3.38 -0.88 -9.09
CA PRO A 151 -3.58 0.19 -10.05
C PRO A 151 -2.95 1.49 -9.58
N GLN A 152 -2.96 1.77 -8.26
CA GLN A 152 -2.26 2.92 -7.69
C GLN A 152 -0.79 2.98 -8.10
N ASN A 153 -0.06 1.86 -7.99
CA ASN A 153 1.34 1.79 -8.41
C ASN A 153 1.52 1.74 -9.93
N LEU A 154 0.61 1.09 -10.66
CA LEU A 154 0.69 0.98 -12.12
C LEU A 154 0.47 2.33 -12.81
N ILE A 155 -0.58 3.09 -12.47
CA ILE A 155 -0.87 4.37 -13.15
C ILE A 155 0.18 5.45 -12.85
N ARG A 156 0.87 5.36 -11.70
CA ARG A 156 2.03 6.21 -11.39
C ARG A 156 3.15 6.03 -12.42
N THR A 157 3.34 4.82 -12.96
CA THR A 157 4.35 4.57 -14.00
C THR A 157 4.07 5.30 -15.30
N GLU A 158 2.79 5.54 -15.59
CA GLU A 158 2.33 6.28 -16.76
C GLU A 158 2.37 7.81 -16.55
N GLY A 159 2.70 8.25 -15.33
CA GLY A 159 2.78 9.65 -14.94
C GLY A 159 1.48 10.22 -14.36
N LEU A 160 0.50 9.37 -14.08
CA LEU A 160 -0.79 9.73 -13.47
C LEU A 160 -0.71 9.71 -11.93
N ALA A 161 0.38 10.27 -11.39
CA ALA A 161 0.63 10.29 -9.95
C ALA A 161 -0.40 11.15 -9.18
N PHE A 162 -0.94 12.18 -9.83
CA PHE A 162 -1.98 13.04 -9.26
C PHE A 162 -3.31 12.31 -9.14
N GLU A 163 -3.73 11.56 -10.15
CA GLU A 163 -4.94 10.73 -10.13
C GLU A 163 -4.84 9.61 -9.09
N ALA A 164 -3.66 8.98 -8.97
CA ALA A 164 -3.39 8.01 -7.91
C ALA A 164 -3.51 8.63 -6.51
N MET A 165 -2.94 9.82 -6.32
CA MET A 165 -3.05 10.57 -5.07
C MET A 165 -4.49 10.93 -4.75
N LEU A 166 -5.24 11.52 -5.70
CA LEU A 166 -6.63 11.90 -5.49
C LEU A 166 -7.50 10.72 -5.08
N SER A 167 -7.32 9.57 -5.73
CA SER A 167 -8.07 8.34 -5.41
C SER A 167 -7.81 7.86 -3.98
N THR A 168 -6.54 7.90 -3.56
CA THR A 168 -6.13 7.52 -2.20
C THR A 168 -6.67 8.52 -1.18
N MET A 169 -6.53 9.82 -1.46
CA MET A 169 -6.98 10.89 -0.57
C MET A 169 -8.49 10.84 -0.35
N ILE A 170 -9.28 10.71 -1.42
CA ILE A 170 -10.74 10.67 -1.32
C ILE A 170 -11.20 9.44 -0.53
N GLY A 171 -10.65 8.25 -0.81
CA GLY A 171 -11.00 7.05 -0.04
C GLY A 171 -10.59 7.16 1.44
N THR A 172 -9.42 7.73 1.71
CA THR A 172 -8.96 7.99 3.07
C THR A 172 -9.87 8.98 3.81
N ILE A 173 -10.29 10.06 3.15
CA ILE A 173 -11.24 11.04 3.72
C ILE A 173 -12.57 10.35 4.05
N TRP A 174 -13.07 9.48 3.18
CA TRP A 174 -14.25 8.67 3.46
C TRP A 174 -14.07 7.78 4.69
N ALA A 175 -12.92 7.11 4.82
CA ALA A 175 -12.62 6.31 6.02
C ALA A 175 -12.63 7.19 7.30
N ILE A 176 -11.96 8.35 7.29
CA ILE A 176 -11.94 9.30 8.42
C ILE A 176 -13.34 9.75 8.84
N ILE A 177 -14.24 9.96 7.86
CA ILE A 177 -15.62 10.38 8.13
C ILE A 177 -16.46 9.23 8.68
N LEU A 178 -16.27 8.02 8.15
CA LEU A 178 -17.05 6.83 8.53
C LEU A 178 -16.65 6.27 9.89
N ASP A 179 -15.37 6.35 10.28
CA ASP A 179 -14.87 5.89 11.57
C ASP A 179 -15.69 6.42 12.76
N PRO A 180 -15.86 7.75 12.97
CA PRO A 180 -16.65 8.27 14.08
C PRO A 180 -18.14 7.96 13.96
N ILE A 181 -18.69 7.84 12.74
CA ILE A 181 -20.08 7.46 12.52
C ILE A 181 -20.32 6.02 13.00
N PHE A 182 -19.43 5.09 12.66
CA PHE A 182 -19.56 3.70 13.06
C PHE A 182 -19.18 3.45 14.53
N LEU A 183 -18.15 4.15 15.03
CA LEU A 183 -17.70 4.01 16.42
C LEU A 183 -18.64 4.69 17.43
N PHE A 184 -19.04 5.94 17.20
CA PHE A 184 -19.81 6.71 18.18
C PHE A 184 -21.31 6.75 17.87
N GLY A 185 -21.67 6.83 16.58
CA GLY A 185 -23.08 6.86 16.15
C GLY A 185 -23.74 5.50 16.25
N LEU A 186 -23.22 4.52 15.50
CA LEU A 186 -23.79 3.17 15.43
C LEU A 186 -23.27 2.21 16.50
N LYS A 187 -22.17 2.57 17.18
CA LYS A 187 -21.52 1.78 18.25
C LYS A 187 -21.16 0.36 17.81
N TRP A 188 -20.75 0.20 16.55
CA TRP A 188 -20.34 -1.10 15.97
C TRP A 188 -18.95 -1.57 16.43
N GLY A 189 -18.27 -0.79 17.26
CA GLY A 189 -16.99 -1.16 17.85
C GLY A 189 -15.94 -1.52 16.80
N ALA A 190 -15.25 -2.64 17.00
CA ALA A 190 -14.17 -3.10 16.13
C ALA A 190 -14.63 -3.43 14.69
N THR A 191 -15.86 -3.94 14.52
CA THR A 191 -16.50 -4.15 13.21
C THR A 191 -16.63 -2.83 12.44
N GLY A 192 -16.99 -1.75 13.15
CA GLY A 192 -17.10 -0.41 12.59
C GLY A 192 -15.79 0.09 12.00
N VAL A 193 -14.69 -0.04 12.76
CA VAL A 193 -13.34 0.35 12.31
C VAL A 193 -12.90 -0.42 11.06
N GLY A 194 -13.17 -1.73 11.04
CA GLY A 194 -12.88 -2.55 9.87
C GLY A 194 -13.69 -2.13 8.64
N LEU A 195 -14.99 -1.84 8.83
CA LEU A 195 -15.89 -1.47 7.72
C LEU A 195 -15.56 -0.11 7.12
N ALA A 196 -15.24 0.88 7.96
CA ALA A 196 -14.81 2.20 7.49
C ALA A 196 -13.55 2.09 6.61
N ASN A 197 -12.57 1.28 7.03
CA ASN A 197 -11.39 0.97 6.23
C ASN A 197 -11.73 0.39 4.87
N ILE A 198 -12.54 -0.67 4.84
CA ILE A 198 -12.88 -1.36 3.58
C ILE A 198 -13.67 -0.45 2.64
N ILE A 199 -14.60 0.35 3.17
CA ILE A 199 -15.33 1.33 2.35
C ILE A 199 -14.36 2.37 1.80
N GLY A 200 -13.39 2.83 2.58
CA GLY A 200 -12.33 3.73 2.12
C GLY A 200 -11.55 3.13 0.94
N TYR A 201 -11.11 1.88 1.08
CA TYR A 201 -10.43 1.14 0.00
C TYR A 201 -11.32 0.92 -1.22
N LEU A 202 -12.58 0.56 -1.02
CA LEU A 202 -13.55 0.39 -2.11
C LEU A 202 -13.74 1.69 -2.89
N VAL A 203 -13.85 2.84 -2.21
CA VAL A 203 -13.93 4.15 -2.88
C VAL A 203 -12.64 4.44 -3.65
N THR A 204 -11.47 4.16 -3.06
CA THR A 204 -10.19 4.28 -3.76
C THR A 204 -10.13 3.39 -5.00
N ASP A 205 -10.58 2.14 -4.92
CA ASP A 205 -10.62 1.19 -6.04
C ASP A 205 -11.48 1.67 -7.19
N LEU A 206 -12.70 2.12 -6.88
CA LEU A 206 -13.63 2.64 -7.88
C LEU A 206 -13.05 3.84 -8.62
N LEU A 207 -12.40 4.76 -7.89
CA LEU A 207 -11.73 5.92 -8.49
C LEU A 207 -10.51 5.52 -9.32
N LEU A 208 -9.69 4.59 -8.83
CA LEU A 208 -8.52 4.09 -9.55
C LEU A 208 -8.94 3.38 -10.85
N ILE A 209 -10.00 2.57 -10.83
CA ILE A 209 -10.57 1.95 -12.03
C ILE A 209 -11.04 3.04 -12.99
N PHE A 210 -11.81 4.03 -12.51
CA PHE A 210 -12.31 5.13 -13.33
C PHE A 210 -11.17 5.90 -14.01
N PHE A 211 -10.15 6.32 -13.26
CA PHE A 211 -9.01 7.05 -13.82
C PHE A 211 -8.15 6.18 -14.72
N THR A 212 -8.02 4.87 -14.44
CA THR A 212 -7.31 3.95 -15.32
C THR A 212 -8.03 3.83 -16.66
N ILE A 213 -9.36 3.70 -16.68
CA ILE A 213 -10.12 3.61 -17.93
C ILE A 213 -10.09 4.94 -18.71
N LYS A 214 -10.19 6.06 -18.01
CA LYS A 214 -10.34 7.38 -18.64
C LYS A 214 -9.02 8.02 -19.07
N ASN A 215 -7.97 7.90 -18.25
CA ASN A 215 -6.74 8.67 -18.40
C ASN A 215 -5.53 7.80 -18.81
N ALA A 216 -5.54 6.50 -18.52
CA ALA A 216 -4.41 5.62 -18.83
C ALA A 216 -4.50 5.09 -20.27
N HIS A 217 -3.43 5.24 -21.03
CA HIS A 217 -3.33 4.84 -22.43
C HIS A 217 -2.55 3.52 -22.60
N TYR A 218 -1.64 3.23 -21.67
CA TYR A 218 -0.72 2.08 -21.74
C TYR A 218 -0.89 1.07 -20.60
N ILE A 219 -1.75 1.38 -19.63
CA ILE A 219 -2.28 0.42 -18.65
C ILE A 219 -3.64 -0.10 -19.14
N SER A 220 -3.89 -1.39 -19.03
CA SER A 220 -5.15 -2.00 -19.49
C SER A 220 -5.84 -2.84 -18.42
N LEU A 221 -7.15 -2.69 -18.33
CA LEU A 221 -8.07 -3.48 -17.49
C LEU A 221 -8.75 -4.63 -18.26
N ASN A 222 -8.19 -5.05 -19.40
CA ASN A 222 -8.85 -6.06 -20.24
C ASN A 222 -8.42 -7.49 -19.86
N PRO A 223 -9.33 -8.35 -19.34
CA PRO A 223 -8.97 -9.71 -18.93
C PRO A 223 -8.56 -10.60 -20.11
N LYS A 224 -8.98 -10.27 -21.34
CA LYS A 224 -8.67 -11.08 -22.54
C LYS A 224 -7.19 -11.06 -22.92
N ILE A 225 -6.46 -10.01 -22.52
CA ILE A 225 -5.04 -9.84 -22.86
C ILE A 225 -4.10 -10.18 -21.69
N MET A 226 -4.63 -10.78 -20.63
CA MET A 226 -3.90 -11.16 -19.41
C MET A 226 -2.80 -12.21 -19.65
N LYS A 227 -2.82 -12.93 -20.78
CA LYS A 227 -1.84 -13.97 -21.09
C LYS A 227 -0.44 -13.37 -21.32
N ILE A 228 0.44 -13.59 -20.35
CA ILE A 228 1.86 -13.25 -20.41
C ILE A 228 2.73 -14.50 -20.36
N SER A 229 3.98 -14.38 -20.82
CA SER A 229 4.95 -15.48 -20.76
C SER A 229 5.36 -15.76 -19.30
N GLY A 230 5.78 -17.01 -19.02
CA GLY A 230 6.31 -17.38 -17.70
C GLY A 230 7.52 -16.55 -17.28
N GLN A 231 8.32 -16.06 -18.24
CA GLN A 231 9.42 -15.15 -17.97
C GLN A 231 8.94 -13.81 -17.40
N ASN A 232 7.89 -13.21 -17.97
CA ASN A 232 7.36 -11.95 -17.47
C ASN A 232 6.73 -12.10 -16.07
N ILE A 233 6.09 -13.25 -15.80
CA ILE A 233 5.60 -13.58 -14.46
C ILE A 233 6.78 -13.62 -13.47
N LYS A 234 7.86 -14.31 -13.85
CA LYS A 234 9.07 -14.39 -13.04
C LYS A 234 9.69 -13.02 -12.79
N ASP A 235 9.71 -12.14 -13.79
CA ASP A 235 10.26 -10.79 -13.66
C ASP A 235 9.44 -9.92 -12.69
N VAL A 236 8.11 -10.00 -12.73
CA VAL A 236 7.24 -9.31 -11.76
C VAL A 236 7.50 -9.84 -10.35
N ILE A 237 7.49 -11.16 -10.18
CA ILE A 237 7.66 -11.82 -8.88
C ILE A 237 9.08 -11.57 -8.32
N ALA A 238 10.12 -11.56 -9.16
CA ALA A 238 11.50 -11.34 -8.75
C ALA A 238 11.75 -9.95 -8.17
N ILE A 239 10.90 -8.97 -8.50
CA ILE A 239 10.95 -7.61 -7.93
C ILE A 239 9.94 -7.48 -6.77
N GLY A 240 8.75 -8.06 -6.95
CA GLY A 240 7.68 -8.02 -5.98
C GLY A 240 8.01 -8.72 -4.66
N ILE A 241 8.51 -9.97 -4.72
CA ILE A 241 8.83 -10.76 -3.51
C ILE A 241 9.86 -10.05 -2.63
N PRO A 242 11.01 -9.54 -3.13
CA PRO A 242 11.94 -8.78 -2.30
C PRO A 242 11.30 -7.55 -1.64
N GLY A 243 10.41 -6.84 -2.36
CA GLY A 243 9.65 -5.71 -1.82
C GLY A 243 8.76 -6.13 -0.64
N SER A 244 8.03 -7.23 -0.79
CA SER A 244 7.20 -7.82 0.27
C SER A 244 8.04 -8.29 1.46
N ILE A 245 9.16 -8.97 1.20
CA ILE A 245 10.11 -9.42 2.24
C ILE A 245 10.65 -8.23 3.03
N THR A 246 10.91 -7.10 2.37
CA THR A 246 11.38 -5.88 3.04
C THR A 246 10.34 -5.36 4.04
N ASN A 247 9.06 -5.34 3.67
CA ASN A 247 7.97 -5.00 4.59
C ASN A 247 7.92 -5.97 5.79
N PHE A 248 7.98 -7.28 5.54
CA PHE A 248 8.00 -8.28 6.63
C PHE A 248 9.22 -8.12 7.54
N ALA A 249 10.41 -7.91 6.97
CA ALA A 249 11.64 -7.72 7.72
C ALA A 249 11.57 -6.46 8.59
N GLN A 250 10.96 -5.38 8.09
CA GLN A 250 10.73 -4.16 8.85
C GLN A 250 9.77 -4.41 10.03
N SER A 251 8.62 -5.05 9.78
CA SER A 251 7.68 -5.40 10.86
C SER A 251 8.29 -6.34 11.90
N PHE A 252 9.03 -7.35 11.46
CA PHE A 252 9.73 -8.29 12.33
C PHE A 252 10.82 -7.61 13.16
N GLY A 253 11.64 -6.76 12.54
CA GLY A 253 12.67 -5.99 13.23
C GLY A 253 12.07 -5.07 14.30
N MET A 254 10.93 -4.46 14.02
CA MET A 254 10.20 -3.65 15.00
C MET A 254 9.63 -4.48 16.16
N ALA A 255 9.09 -5.67 15.88
CA ALA A 255 8.63 -6.58 16.93
C ALA A 255 9.79 -7.03 17.84
N LEU A 256 10.96 -7.36 17.26
CA LEU A 256 12.14 -7.76 18.00
C LEU A 256 12.68 -6.62 18.90
N LEU A 257 12.73 -5.39 18.38
CA LEU A 257 13.11 -4.22 19.15
C LEU A 257 12.17 -3.99 20.33
N ASN A 258 10.86 -4.03 20.11
CA ASN A 258 9.86 -3.88 21.16
C ASN A 258 9.96 -4.99 22.22
N SER A 259 10.15 -6.25 21.80
CA SER A 259 10.33 -7.37 22.73
C SER A 259 11.61 -7.23 23.55
N SER A 260 12.70 -6.75 22.95
CA SER A 260 13.98 -6.55 23.65
C SER A 260 13.88 -5.43 24.68
N LEU A 261 13.09 -4.39 24.38
CA LEU A 261 12.85 -3.25 25.29
C LEU A 261 11.92 -3.58 26.46
N ALA A 262 11.06 -4.60 26.32
CA ALA A 262 10.14 -5.02 27.38
C ALA A 262 10.86 -5.42 28.68
N ALA A 263 12.07 -5.98 28.57
CA ALA A 263 12.91 -6.35 29.72
C ALA A 263 13.40 -5.15 30.55
N TYR A 264 13.35 -3.93 30.01
CA TYR A 264 13.89 -2.73 30.64
C TYR A 264 12.84 -1.83 31.32
N GLY A 265 11.57 -2.27 31.34
CA GLY A 265 10.47 -1.60 32.04
C GLY A 265 9.53 -0.78 31.16
N ALA A 266 8.28 -0.63 31.61
CA ALA A 266 7.17 -0.05 30.84
C ALA A 266 7.42 1.38 30.31
N ASN A 267 8.14 2.21 31.08
CA ASN A 267 8.44 3.59 30.68
C ASN A 267 9.30 3.66 29.41
N LYS A 268 10.24 2.72 29.22
CA LYS A 268 11.12 2.69 28.03
C LYS A 268 10.38 2.18 26.79
N VAL A 269 9.46 1.23 26.98
CA VAL A 269 8.55 0.76 25.92
C VAL A 269 7.62 1.90 25.48
N ALA A 270 7.08 2.68 26.42
CA ALA A 270 6.27 3.85 26.12
C ALA A 270 7.06 4.93 25.36
N ALA A 271 8.29 5.22 25.78
CA ALA A 271 9.19 6.13 25.07
C ALA A 271 9.47 5.67 23.63
N MET A 272 9.75 4.37 23.43
CA MET A 272 9.93 3.79 22.10
C MET A 272 8.69 3.96 21.22
N GLY A 273 7.48 3.78 21.78
CA GLY A 273 6.24 4.01 21.05
C GLY A 273 6.10 5.44 20.51
N ILE A 274 6.50 6.44 21.31
CA ILE A 274 6.51 7.85 20.88
C ILE A 274 7.56 8.07 19.77
N THR A 275 8.79 7.59 19.99
CA THR A 275 9.86 7.67 18.99
C THR A 275 9.45 7.03 17.66
N GLN A 276 8.78 5.88 17.72
CA GLN A 276 8.31 5.16 16.55
C GLN A 276 7.30 5.96 15.73
N LYS A 277 6.40 6.68 16.41
CA LYS A 277 5.44 7.55 15.72
C LYS A 277 6.16 8.68 15.00
N ILE A 278 7.12 9.34 15.65
CA ILE A 278 7.92 10.41 15.02
C ILE A 278 8.72 9.85 13.83
N TYR A 279 9.39 8.70 14.01
CA TYR A 279 10.13 8.03 12.94
C TYR A 279 9.24 7.68 11.74
N SER A 280 8.01 7.21 12.00
CA SER A 280 7.05 6.85 10.95
C SER A 280 6.64 8.05 10.08
N ILE A 281 6.59 9.26 10.66
CA ILE A 281 6.30 10.49 9.89
C ILE A 281 7.43 10.74 8.89
N VAL A 282 8.68 10.68 9.35
CA VAL A 282 9.86 10.94 8.52
C VAL A 282 10.00 9.89 7.42
N ILE A 283 9.82 8.60 7.76
CA ILE A 283 9.97 7.51 6.80
C ILE A 283 8.89 7.56 5.71
N LEU A 284 7.65 7.97 6.02
CA LEU A 284 6.58 8.09 5.03
C LEU A 284 6.87 9.17 3.98
N VAL A 285 7.51 10.27 4.38
CA VAL A 285 7.95 11.33 3.45
C VAL A 285 9.06 10.80 2.54
N ILE A 286 10.06 10.13 3.12
CA ILE A 286 11.17 9.49 2.40
C ILE A 286 10.64 8.46 1.37
N VAL A 287 9.73 7.58 1.81
CA VAL A 287 9.10 6.57 0.95
C VAL A 287 8.29 7.24 -0.17
N GLY A 288 7.59 8.34 0.14
CA GLY A 288 6.85 9.09 -0.87
C GLY A 288 7.75 9.62 -2.00
N PHE A 289 8.92 10.13 -1.65
CA PHE A 289 9.93 10.55 -2.61
C PHE A 289 10.52 9.37 -3.41
N ALA A 290 10.83 8.25 -2.74
CA ALA A 290 11.35 7.05 -3.38
C ALA A 290 10.36 6.46 -4.41
N PHE A 291 9.08 6.33 -4.05
CA PHE A 291 8.04 5.85 -4.96
C PHE A 291 7.74 6.84 -6.10
N GLY A 292 7.88 8.14 -5.87
CA GLY A 292 7.83 9.15 -6.92
C GLY A 292 8.95 9.03 -7.96
N ALA A 293 10.13 8.61 -7.52
CA ALA A 293 11.30 8.43 -8.38
C ALA A 293 11.24 7.14 -9.22
N GLN A 294 10.57 6.10 -8.71
CA GLN A 294 10.55 4.76 -9.28
C GLN A 294 10.17 4.71 -10.77
N PRO A 295 9.09 5.40 -11.24
CA PRO A 295 8.75 5.50 -12.66
C PRO A 295 9.83 6.15 -13.53
N LEU A 296 10.50 7.19 -13.01
CA LEU A 296 11.51 7.95 -13.75
C LEU A 296 12.79 7.14 -13.92
N ILE A 297 13.23 6.46 -12.87
CA ILE A 297 14.42 5.61 -12.89
C ILE A 297 14.19 4.41 -13.81
N GLY A 298 13.05 3.72 -13.68
CA GLY A 298 12.75 2.55 -14.52
C GLY A 298 12.63 2.90 -16.01
N TYR A 299 12.03 4.03 -16.36
CA TYR A 299 11.95 4.50 -17.75
C TYR A 299 13.33 4.77 -18.34
N ASN A 300 14.21 5.49 -17.62
CA ASN A 300 15.55 5.78 -18.12
C ASN A 300 16.42 4.53 -18.24
N TYR A 301 16.23 3.55 -17.35
CA TYR A 301 16.88 2.25 -17.45
C TYR A 301 16.46 1.51 -18.72
N GLY A 302 15.15 1.41 -18.98
CA GLY A 302 14.62 0.78 -20.19
C GLY A 302 15.02 1.48 -21.48
N ALA A 303 15.08 2.82 -21.46
CA ALA A 303 15.53 3.63 -22.58
C ALA A 303 17.06 3.61 -22.79
N LYS A 304 17.80 2.90 -21.94
CA LYS A 304 19.29 2.88 -21.90
C LYS A 304 19.92 4.27 -21.79
N ASN A 305 19.21 5.22 -21.18
CA ASN A 305 19.71 6.57 -20.96
C ASN A 305 20.48 6.65 -19.64
N TRP A 306 21.71 6.14 -19.66
CA TRP A 306 22.56 6.02 -18.47
C TRP A 306 22.88 7.35 -17.81
N GLN A 307 23.05 8.42 -18.60
CA GLN A 307 23.32 9.76 -18.06
C GLN A 307 22.15 10.26 -17.20
N ARG A 308 20.91 10.18 -17.73
CA ARG A 308 19.72 10.59 -16.97
C ARG A 308 19.43 9.65 -15.81
N LEU A 309 19.70 8.36 -15.96
CA LEU A 309 19.56 7.38 -14.87
C LEU A 309 20.46 7.74 -13.68
N ILE A 310 21.76 7.97 -13.91
CA ILE A 310 22.69 8.36 -12.86
C ILE A 310 22.25 9.68 -12.22
N LEU A 311 21.91 10.68 -13.03
CA LEU A 311 21.48 11.99 -12.53
C LEU A 311 20.19 11.92 -11.69
N SER A 312 19.20 11.13 -12.12
CA SER A 312 17.96 10.93 -11.36
C SER A 312 18.16 10.16 -10.06
N SER A 313 19.06 9.17 -10.05
CA SER A 313 19.40 8.39 -8.85
C SER A 313 20.19 9.23 -7.85
N TRP A 314 21.16 10.02 -8.33
CA TRP A 314 21.91 10.96 -7.49
C TRP A 314 21.01 12.03 -6.89
N PHE A 315 20.06 12.56 -7.66
CA PHE A 315 19.12 13.55 -7.14
C PHE A 315 18.22 12.99 -6.04
N LEU A 316 17.77 11.73 -6.17
CA LEU A 316 17.05 11.04 -5.11
C LEU A 316 17.93 10.89 -3.85
N MET A 317 19.18 10.46 -4.00
CA MET A 317 20.10 10.31 -2.86
C MET A 317 20.43 11.63 -2.14
N GLN A 318 20.40 12.78 -2.82
CA GLN A 318 20.58 14.09 -2.18
C GLN A 318 19.34 14.57 -1.41
N LEU A 319 18.18 14.01 -1.72
CA LEU A 319 16.89 14.40 -1.14
C LEU A 319 16.50 13.56 0.07
N LEU A 320 17.06 12.35 0.18
CA LEU A 320 16.87 11.41 1.29
C LEU A 320 17.93 11.61 2.37
#